data_AF-A0A1F9E4S3-F1
#
_entry.id   AF-A0A1F9E4S3-F1
#
_cell.length_a   1.000
_cell.length_b   1.000
_cell.length_c   1.000
_cell.angle_alpha   90.00
_cell.angle_beta   90.00
_cell.angle_gamma   90.00
#
_symmetry.space_group_name_H-M   'P 1'
#
loop_
_entity.id
_entity.type
_entity.pdbx_description
1 polymer ?
#
loop_
_entity_poly.entity_id
_entity_poly.type
_entity_poly.pdbx_seq_one_letter_code
_entity_poly.pdbx_strand_id
1 'polypeptide(L)' 'MGMQEVGKLIDKWINDKKFRELIRKDPKSAVQTSGIRLTKEEMDLLNHVDWSLSDEELKSRINKGA' A
#
# COMPACT_ATOMS: atom_id res chain seq x y z
N MET A 1 -12.43 8.60 -8.87
CA MET A 1 -12.09 8.89 -7.46
C MET A 1 -11.68 7.57 -6.83
N GLY A 2 -10.40 7.36 -6.48
CA GLY A 2 -10.01 6.09 -5.84
C GLY A 2 -8.52 5.80 -5.69
N MET A 3 -7.66 6.81 -5.45
CA MET A 3 -6.23 6.59 -5.12
C MET A 3 -5.76 7.36 -3.88
N GLN A 4 -6.65 8.08 -3.20
CA GLN A 4 -6.29 8.86 -2.00
C GLN A 4 -6.00 7.96 -0.79
N GLU A 5 -6.72 6.84 -0.67
CA GLU A 5 -6.55 5.86 0.41
C GLU A 5 -5.24 5.07 0.22
N VAL A 6 -4.91 4.67 -1.02
CA VAL A 6 -3.61 4.05 -1.35
C VAL A 6 -2.44 5.00 -1.08
N GLY A 7 -2.55 6.28 -1.44
CA GLY A 7 -1.50 7.27 -1.14
C GLY A 7 -1.21 7.39 0.36
N LYS A 8 -2.25 7.41 1.20
CA LYS A 8 -2.10 7.41 2.67
C LYS A 8 -1.51 6.12 3.21
N LEU A 9 -1.88 4.98 2.62
CA LEU A 9 -1.33 3.67 2.98
C LEU A 9 0.18 3.62 2.71
N ILE A 10 0.61 4.14 1.55
CA ILE A 10 2.03 4.16 1.17
C ILE A 10 2.80 5.14 2.02
N ASP A 11 2.26 6.33 2.30
CA ASP A 11 2.91 7.26 3.22
C ASP A 11 3.10 6.63 4.61
N LYS A 12 2.06 5.93 5.11
CA LYS A 12 2.16 5.18 6.35
C LYS A 12 3.17 4.04 6.27
N TRP A 13 3.26 3.33 5.15
CA TRP A 13 4.24 2.27 4.94
C TRP A 13 5.69 2.78 4.89
N ILE A 14 5.92 3.96 4.33
CA ILE A 14 7.25 4.59 4.31
C ILE A 14 7.64 5.06 5.71
N ASN A 15 6.70 5.66 6.44
CA ASN A 15 6.97 6.24 7.76
C ASN A 15 6.93 5.20 8.90
N ASP A 16 6.21 4.09 8.75
CA ASP A 16 6.00 3.07 9.78
C ASP A 16 6.65 1.74 9.39
N LYS A 17 7.81 1.47 9.99
CA LYS A 17 8.57 0.23 9.74
C LYS A 17 7.81 -1.03 10.15
N LYS A 18 7.00 -0.98 11.22
CA LYS A 18 6.20 -2.14 11.65
C LYS A 18 5.10 -2.43 10.63
N PHE A 19 4.50 -1.37 10.11
CA PHE A 19 3.56 -1.46 9.00
C PHE A 19 4.20 -2.07 7.75
N ARG A 20 5.45 -1.70 7.47
CA ARG A 20 6.23 -2.23 6.35
C ARG A 20 6.39 -3.74 6.40
N GLU A 21 6.69 -4.28 7.58
CA GLU A 21 6.82 -5.72 7.78
C GLU A 21 5.46 -6.44 7.74
N LEU A 22 4.42 -5.80 8.27
CA LEU A 22 3.05 -6.32 8.23
C LEU A 22 2.54 -6.43 6.81
N ILE A 23 2.67 -5.38 5.98
CA ILE A 23 2.14 -5.41 4.61
C ILE A 23 2.87 -6.45 3.75
N ARG A 24 4.17 -6.68 4.00
CA ARG A 24 4.99 -7.67 3.29
C ARG A 24 4.54 -9.10 3.58
N LYS A 25 4.07 -9.35 4.79
CA LYS A 25 3.56 -10.67 5.20
C LYS A 25 2.08 -10.83 4.86
N ASP A 26 1.29 -9.79 5.13
CA ASP A 26 -0.15 -9.79 4.99
C ASP A 26 -0.68 -8.38 4.67
N PRO A 27 -0.79 -8.02 3.37
CA PRO A 27 -1.20 -6.68 2.97
C PRO A 27 -2.64 -6.36 3.39
N LYS A 28 -3.49 -7.38 3.46
CA LYS A 28 -4.89 -7.30 3.85
C LYS A 28 -5.05 -6.90 5.32
N SER A 29 -4.32 -7.58 6.20
CA SER A 29 -4.30 -7.27 7.63
C SER A 29 -3.64 -5.91 7.91
N ALA A 30 -2.61 -5.55 7.16
CA ALA A 30 -1.98 -4.23 7.25
C ALA A 30 -2.97 -3.09 6.91
N VAL A 31 -3.66 -3.20 5.77
CA VAL A 31 -4.68 -2.22 5.38
C VAL A 31 -5.78 -2.10 6.45
N GLN A 32 -6.29 -3.24 6.95
CA GLN A 32 -7.30 -3.25 8.02
C GLN A 32 -6.80 -2.64 9.33
N THR A 33 -5.56 -2.93 9.76
CA THR A 33 -5.02 -2.33 11.00
C THR A 33 -4.74 -0.84 10.87
N SER A 34 -4.64 -0.31 9.64
CA SER A 34 -4.50 1.12 9.40
C SER A 34 -5.82 1.88 9.51
N GLY A 35 -6.95 1.16 9.47
CA GLY A 35 -8.27 1.76 9.32
C GLY A 35 -8.55 2.31 7.92
N ILE A 36 -7.69 2.01 6.94
CA ILE A 36 -7.85 2.43 5.54
C ILE A 36 -8.76 1.41 4.86
N ARG A 37 -9.79 1.89 4.16
CA ARG A 37 -10.76 1.03 3.48
C ARG A 37 -10.52 1.10 1.98
N LEU A 38 -9.75 0.13 1.50
CA LEU A 38 -9.51 -0.03 0.08
C LEU A 38 -10.66 -0.77 -0.58
N THR A 39 -10.99 -0.33 -1.79
CA THR A 39 -11.89 -1.03 -2.70
C THR A 39 -11.25 -2.33 -3.19
N LYS A 40 -12.04 -3.22 -3.80
CA LYS A 40 -11.51 -4.48 -4.36
C LYS A 40 -10.41 -4.24 -5.41
N GLU A 41 -10.54 -3.20 -6.22
CA GLU A 41 -9.57 -2.83 -7.26
C GLU A 41 -8.25 -2.36 -6.62
N GLU A 42 -8.32 -1.50 -5.60
CA GLU A 42 -7.14 -1.08 -4.85
C GLU A 42 -6.48 -2.25 -4.09
N MET A 43 -7.28 -3.17 -3.55
CA MET A 43 -6.80 -4.37 -2.87
C MET A 43 -6.04 -5.30 -3.83
N ASP A 44 -6.55 -5.44 -5.05
CA ASP A 44 -5.95 -6.25 -6.11
C ASP A 44 -4.63 -5.62 -6.59
N LEU A 45 -4.61 -4.30 -6.78
CA LEU A 45 -3.39 -3.54 -7.06
C LEU A 45 -2.32 -3.76 -5.98
N LEU A 46 -2.68 -3.72 -4.69
CA LEU A 46 -1.73 -4.00 -3.60
C LEU A 46 -1.22 -5.45 -3.59
N ASN A 47 -2.02 -6.39 -4.06
CA ASN A 47 -1.60 -7.79 -4.15
C ASN A 47 -0.64 -8.02 -5.31
N HIS A 48 -0.76 -7.20 -6.36
CA HIS A 48 0.15 -7.12 -7.49
C HIS A 48 1.37 -6.23 -7.25
N VAL A 49 1.37 -5.44 -6.16
CA VAL A 49 2.48 -4.62 -5.75
C VAL A 49 3.57 -5.48 -5.14
N ASP A 50 4.78 -5.37 -5.68
CA ASP A 50 5.94 -6.07 -5.17
C ASP A 50 6.51 -5.32 -3.95
N TRP A 51 6.08 -5.72 -2.76
CA TRP A 51 6.46 -5.10 -1.48
C TRP A 51 7.94 -5.27 -1.12
N SER A 52 8.68 -6.08 -1.88
CA SER A 52 10.12 -6.21 -1.74
C SER A 52 10.88 -5.03 -2.36
N LEU A 53 10.24 -4.21 -3.19
CA LEU A 53 10.84 -3.04 -3.81
C LEU A 53 11.16 -1.92 -2.81
N SER A 54 12.14 -1.09 -3.19
CA SER A 54 12.48 0.14 -2.46
C SER A 54 11.32 1.13 -2.47
N ASP A 55 11.30 1.98 -1.45
CA ASP A 55 10.24 2.94 -1.16
C ASP A 55 9.93 3.90 -2.33
N GLU A 56 10.97 4.28 -3.07
CA GLU A 56 10.88 5.15 -4.25
C GLU A 56 10.20 4.47 -5.45
N GLU A 57 10.50 3.19 -5.68
CA GLU A 57 9.92 2.41 -6.79
C GLU A 57 8.42 2.14 -6.57
N LEU A 58 8.05 1.87 -5.32
CA LEU A 58 6.67 1.71 -4.88
C LEU A 58 5.85 2.99 -5.09
N LYS A 59 6.39 4.14 -4.68
CA LYS A 59 5.77 5.46 -4.92
C LYS A 59 5.58 5.72 -6.42
N SER A 60 6.59 5.41 -7.23
CA SER A 60 6.57 5.63 -8.68
C SER A 60 5.53 4.76 -9.39
N ARG A 61 5.39 3.48 -9.01
CA ARG A 61 4.40 2.54 -9.58
C ARG A 61 2.96 2.95 -9.30
N ILE A 62 2.68 3.37 -8.06
CA ILE A 62 1.33 3.74 -7.66
C ILE A 62 0.93 5.09 -8.27
N ASN A 63 1.88 6.02 -8.39
CA ASN A 63 1.63 7.30 -9.06
C ASN A 63 1.46 7.17 -10.58
N LYS A 64 2.03 6.12 -11.21
CA LYS A 64 1.88 5.84 -12.65
C LYS A 64 0.62 5.06 -13.02
N GLY A 65 -0.17 4.58 -12.05
CA GLY A 65 -1.47 3.97 -12.29
C GLY A 65 -2.61 4.98 -12.44
N ALA A 66 -2.31 6.28 -12.52
CA ALA A 66 -3.26 7.38 -12.68
C ALA A 66 -3.57 7.69 -14.16
#